data_AF-A0A6G7WIK6-F1
#
_entry.id   AF-A0A6G7WIK6-F1
#
_cell.length_a   1.000
_cell.length_b   1.000
_cell.length_c   1.000
_cell.angle_alpha   90.00
_cell.angle_beta   90.00
_cell.angle_gamma   90.00
#
_symmetry.space_group_name_H-M   'P 1'
#
loop_
_entity.id
_entity.type
_entity.pdbx_description
1 polymer ?
#
loop_
_entity_poly.entity_id
_entity_poly.type
_entity_poly.pdbx_seq_one_letter_code
_entity_poly.pdbx_strand_id
1 'polypeptide(L)'
;MEITMNLLMMLGGVAVFMFGMKQMSSGLEQSAGNGVRNLFKKMDKNRVVNYGIGAGATALVQSSSATSIMTVGLAHAKIVTVKQGAGFILGAKVGTTVSAYIFALSGLSKGAFSISALFSALSFIGVLIIFTTSNEKLNRIAPFLIGFGMLFIGLEVMETAIGGADSPLSIGLSQIFKYEIMQNPFLLVILGILFTAIIQSSSAASGVFIAFLASGVITNID
;
A
#
# COMPACT_ATOMS: atom_id res chain seq x y z
N MET A 1 20.51 -19.42 -14.23
CA MET A 1 19.30 -20.09 -13.69
C MET A 1 18.85 -19.47 -12.37
N GLU A 2 19.77 -19.18 -11.43
CA GLU A 2 19.41 -18.55 -10.14
C GLU A 2 18.74 -17.18 -10.28
N ILE A 3 19.26 -16.27 -11.13
CA ILE A 3 18.65 -14.95 -11.37
C ILE A 3 17.20 -15.07 -11.86
N THR A 4 16.94 -15.99 -12.79
CA THR A 4 15.59 -16.20 -13.34
C THR A 4 14.64 -16.73 -12.28
N MET A 5 15.09 -17.67 -11.43
CA MET A 5 14.29 -18.20 -10.33
C MET A 5 13.96 -17.12 -9.30
N ASN A 6 14.97 -16.33 -8.90
CA ASN A 6 14.81 -15.24 -7.95
C ASN A 6 13.86 -14.16 -8.49
N LEU A 7 13.95 -13.84 -9.79
CA LEU A 7 13.03 -12.91 -10.43
C LEU A 7 11.57 -13.43 -10.41
N LEU A 8 11.36 -14.72 -10.69
CA LEU A 8 10.03 -15.34 -10.62
C LEU A 8 9.48 -15.34 -9.20
N MET A 9 10.31 -15.63 -8.19
CA MET A 9 9.90 -15.54 -6.78
C MET A 9 9.57 -14.10 -6.38
N MET A 10 10.35 -13.11 -6.83
CA MET A 10 10.07 -11.69 -6.59
C MET A 10 8.71 -11.29 -7.18
N LEU A 11 8.43 -11.68 -8.43
CA LEU A 11 7.12 -11.45 -9.06
C LEU A 11 5.99 -12.17 -8.32
N GLY A 12 6.25 -13.36 -7.78
CA GLY A 12 5.34 -14.07 -6.88
C GLY A 12 5.04 -13.26 -5.61
N GLY A 13 6.06 -12.68 -4.99
CA GLY A 13 5.92 -11.77 -3.85
C GLY A 13 5.10 -10.52 -4.17
N VAL A 14 5.34 -9.90 -5.33
CA VAL A 14 4.51 -8.78 -5.84
C VAL A 14 3.05 -9.21 -6.02
N ALA A 15 2.79 -10.39 -6.58
CA ALA A 15 1.44 -10.90 -6.77
C ALA A 15 0.71 -11.12 -5.44
N VAL A 16 1.38 -11.73 -4.46
CA VAL A 16 0.84 -11.93 -3.09
C VAL A 16 0.56 -10.58 -2.42
N PHE A 17 1.49 -9.63 -2.54
CA PHE A 17 1.34 -8.28 -2.02
C PHE A 17 0.13 -7.56 -2.64
N MET A 18 0.01 -7.59 -3.97
CA MET A 18 -1.12 -6.99 -4.68
C MET A 18 -2.46 -7.63 -4.32
N PHE A 19 -2.49 -8.97 -4.21
CA PHE A 19 -3.68 -9.69 -3.77
C PHE A 19 -4.06 -9.35 -2.33
N GLY A 20 -3.07 -9.25 -1.43
CA GLY A 20 -3.27 -8.79 -0.05
C GLY A 20 -3.88 -7.39 0.01
N MET A 21 -3.38 -6.47 -0.81
CA MET A 21 -3.93 -5.10 -0.94
C MET A 21 -5.39 -5.11 -1.37
N LYS A 22 -5.73 -5.95 -2.35
CA LYS A 22 -7.12 -6.12 -2.82
C LYS A 22 -8.01 -6.66 -1.71
N GLN A 23 -7.57 -7.70 -0.97
CA GLN A 23 -8.36 -8.23 0.14
C GLN A 23 -8.53 -7.24 1.29
N MET A 24 -7.48 -6.50 1.61
CA MET A 24 -7.52 -5.43 2.60
C MET A 24 -8.56 -4.38 2.23
N SER A 25 -8.58 -3.96 0.96
CA SER A 25 -9.58 -3.03 0.41
C SER A 25 -10.99 -3.60 0.53
N SER A 26 -11.20 -4.85 0.08
CA SER A 26 -12.51 -5.51 0.16
C SER A 26 -13.03 -5.62 1.60
N GLY A 27 -12.16 -5.93 2.57
CA GLY A 27 -12.54 -6.04 3.98
C GLY A 27 -12.91 -4.71 4.61
N LEU A 28 -12.18 -3.64 4.28
CA LEU A 28 -12.51 -2.29 4.72
C LEU A 28 -13.82 -1.82 4.09
N GLU A 29 -14.04 -2.08 2.81
CA GLU A 29 -15.28 -1.73 2.10
C GLU A 29 -16.50 -2.46 2.69
N GLN A 30 -16.40 -3.78 2.88
CA GLN A 30 -17.46 -4.60 3.48
C GLN A 30 -17.76 -4.21 4.93
N SER A 31 -16.73 -3.85 5.69
CA SER A 31 -16.88 -3.39 7.08
C SER A 31 -17.44 -1.97 7.17
N ALA A 32 -17.16 -1.12 6.17
CA ALA A 32 -17.57 0.29 6.17
C ALA A 32 -19.05 0.48 5.82
N GLY A 33 -19.62 -0.31 4.91
CA GLY A 33 -21.01 -0.13 4.45
C GLY A 33 -21.28 1.31 3.97
N ASN A 34 -22.19 2.03 4.64
CA ASN A 34 -22.46 3.46 4.37
C ASN A 34 -21.38 4.43 4.90
N GLY A 35 -20.23 3.93 5.35
CA GLY A 35 -19.19 4.66 6.08
C GLY A 35 -18.68 5.90 5.36
N VAL A 36 -18.37 5.79 4.06
CA VAL A 36 -17.91 6.92 3.24
C VAL A 36 -18.96 8.04 3.19
N ARG A 37 -20.23 7.70 2.97
CA ARG A 37 -21.34 8.67 2.97
C ARG A 37 -21.52 9.34 4.33
N ASN A 38 -21.33 8.59 5.42
CA ASN A 38 -21.40 9.14 6.79
C ASN A 38 -20.20 10.03 7.13
N LEU A 39 -19.01 9.74 6.60
CA LEU A 39 -17.83 10.58 6.70
C LEU A 39 -18.08 11.94 6.02
N PHE A 40 -18.67 11.95 4.82
CA PHE A 40 -19.04 13.19 4.14
C PHE A 40 -20.08 14.02 4.90
N LYS A 41 -21.05 13.39 5.58
CA LYS A 41 -22.03 14.10 6.43
C LYS A 41 -21.40 14.82 7.63
N LYS A 42 -20.21 14.38 8.06
CA LYS A 42 -19.47 14.95 9.19
C LYS A 42 -18.50 16.05 8.76
N MET A 43 -18.44 16.39 7.48
CA MET A 43 -17.61 17.51 7.01
C MET A 43 -18.14 18.82 7.60
N ASP A 44 -17.23 19.60 8.16
CA ASP A 44 -17.53 20.82 8.90
C ASP A 44 -16.65 21.97 8.40
N LYS A 45 -16.77 23.16 8.99
CA LYS A 45 -15.93 24.33 8.70
C LYS A 45 -14.51 24.16 9.21
N ASN A 46 -14.28 23.24 10.17
CA ASN A 46 -12.94 22.98 10.70
C ASN A 46 -12.08 22.18 9.70
N ARG A 47 -10.96 22.77 9.29
CA ARG A 47 -10.04 22.19 8.29
C ARG A 47 -9.40 20.89 8.78
N VAL A 48 -9.08 20.79 10.07
CA VAL A 48 -8.42 19.61 10.65
C VAL A 48 -9.36 18.41 10.63
N VAL A 49 -10.63 18.64 10.93
CA VAL A 49 -11.67 17.59 10.88
C VAL A 49 -11.83 17.06 9.45
N ASN A 50 -11.88 17.96 8.45
CA ASN A 50 -11.96 17.55 7.05
C ASN A 50 -10.72 16.77 6.59
N TYR A 51 -9.55 17.10 7.14
CA TYR A 51 -8.30 16.37 6.89
C TYR A 51 -8.37 14.94 7.41
N GLY A 52 -8.79 14.76 8.66
CA GLY A 52 -8.98 13.44 9.26
C GLY A 52 -10.04 12.62 8.53
N ILE A 53 -11.13 13.27 8.11
CA ILE A 53 -12.17 12.63 7.30
C ILE A 53 -11.61 12.16 5.95
N GLY A 54 -10.79 12.98 5.27
CA GLY A 54 -10.14 12.60 4.01
C GLY A 54 -9.18 11.42 4.15
N ALA A 55 -8.37 11.42 5.23
CA ALA A 55 -7.47 10.31 5.54
C ALA A 55 -8.27 9.01 5.81
N GLY A 56 -9.33 9.09 6.62
CA GLY A 56 -10.22 7.97 6.89
C GLY A 56 -10.94 7.46 5.65
N ALA A 57 -11.44 8.37 4.80
CA ALA A 57 -12.09 8.01 3.54
C ALA A 57 -11.13 7.29 2.60
N THR A 58 -9.87 7.73 2.51
CA THR A 58 -8.83 7.03 1.72
C THR A 58 -8.50 5.67 2.31
N ALA A 59 -8.45 5.53 3.64
CA ALA A 59 -8.27 4.22 4.24
C ALA A 59 -9.39 3.25 3.86
N LEU A 60 -10.65 3.73 3.84
CA LEU A 60 -11.80 2.91 3.46
C LEU A 60 -11.84 2.55 1.97
N VAL A 61 -11.57 3.53 1.10
CA VAL A 61 -11.65 3.36 -0.36
C VAL A 61 -10.35 2.76 -0.94
N GLN A 62 -9.23 2.84 -0.20
CA GLN A 62 -7.87 2.47 -0.62
C GLN A 62 -7.36 3.15 -1.91
N SER A 63 -8.12 4.09 -2.47
CA SER A 63 -7.77 4.83 -3.67
C SER A 63 -7.91 6.33 -3.42
N SER A 64 -6.78 7.02 -3.27
CA SER A 64 -6.73 8.49 -3.09
C SER A 64 -7.19 9.23 -4.36
N SER A 65 -6.96 8.64 -5.54
CA SER A 65 -7.46 9.17 -6.82
C SER A 65 -8.99 9.09 -6.91
N ALA A 66 -9.59 7.93 -6.61
CA ALA A 66 -11.05 7.79 -6.59
C ALA A 66 -11.69 8.71 -5.55
N THR A 67 -11.07 8.80 -4.37
CA THR A 67 -11.48 9.69 -3.29
C THR A 67 -11.47 11.17 -3.73
N SER A 68 -10.43 11.60 -4.45
CA SER A 68 -10.32 12.97 -4.97
C SER A 68 -11.35 13.27 -6.06
N ILE A 69 -11.54 12.35 -7.02
CA ILE A 69 -12.54 12.49 -8.10
C ILE A 69 -13.95 12.62 -7.50
N MET A 70 -14.28 11.79 -6.51
CA MET A 70 -15.56 11.86 -5.80
C MET A 70 -15.76 13.22 -5.12
N THR A 71 -14.72 13.75 -4.44
CA THR A 71 -14.80 15.09 -3.83
C THR A 71 -15.04 16.20 -4.85
N VAL A 72 -14.37 16.15 -6.00
CA VAL A 72 -14.58 17.13 -7.07
C VAL A 72 -16.02 17.04 -7.60
N GLY A 73 -16.55 15.84 -7.80
CA GLY A 73 -17.95 15.63 -8.18
C GLY A 73 -18.95 16.20 -7.16
N LEU A 74 -18.71 15.99 -5.87
CA LEU A 74 -19.54 16.55 -4.79
C LEU A 74 -19.43 18.08 -4.68
N ALA A 75 -18.25 18.64 -4.96
CA ALA A 75 -18.06 20.09 -5.00
C ALA A 75 -18.81 20.72 -6.19
N HIS A 76 -18.78 20.07 -7.36
CA HIS A 76 -19.55 20.49 -8.52
C HIS A 76 -21.07 20.45 -8.24
N ALA A 77 -21.54 19.43 -7.52
CA ALA A 77 -22.93 19.34 -7.05
C ALA A 77 -23.28 20.32 -5.91
N LYS A 78 -22.34 21.18 -5.49
CA LYS A 78 -22.46 22.12 -4.35
C LYS A 78 -22.79 21.46 -3.00
N ILE A 79 -22.50 20.16 -2.87
CA ILE A 79 -22.69 19.40 -1.62
C ILE A 79 -21.57 19.72 -0.62
N VAL A 80 -20.35 19.93 -1.12
CA VAL A 80 -19.18 20.36 -0.32
C VAL A 80 -18.59 21.62 -0.91
N THR A 81 -18.10 22.52 -0.06
CA THR A 81 -17.39 23.72 -0.56
C THR A 81 -15.99 23.36 -1.05
N VAL A 82 -15.44 24.15 -1.98
CA VAL A 82 -14.05 23.98 -2.48
C VAL A 82 -13.05 23.93 -1.33
N LYS A 83 -13.24 24.77 -0.29
CA LYS A 83 -12.36 24.82 0.88
C LYS A 83 -12.41 23.53 1.72
N GLN A 84 -13.60 22.95 1.89
CA GLN A 84 -13.75 21.68 2.61
C GLN A 84 -13.24 20.51 1.77
N GLY A 85 -13.53 20.51 0.47
CA GLY A 85 -13.04 19.52 -0.48
C GLY A 85 -11.51 19.52 -0.59
N ALA A 86 -10.88 20.69 -0.60
CA ALA A 86 -9.42 20.81 -0.58
C ALA A 86 -8.82 20.20 0.71
N GLY A 87 -9.41 20.47 1.87
CA GLY A 87 -8.98 19.86 3.14
C GLY A 87 -9.13 18.33 3.13
N PHE A 88 -10.22 17.83 2.58
CA PHE A 88 -10.45 16.39 2.41
C PHE A 88 -9.44 15.74 1.45
N ILE A 89 -9.16 16.36 0.30
CA ILE A 89 -8.17 15.85 -0.67
C ILE A 89 -6.77 15.82 -0.07
N LEU A 90 -6.37 16.85 0.68
CA LEU A 90 -5.07 16.84 1.36
C LEU A 90 -5.00 15.74 2.42
N GLY A 91 -6.08 15.54 3.19
CA GLY A 91 -6.22 14.42 4.12
C GLY A 91 -6.08 13.06 3.44
N ALA A 92 -6.70 12.90 2.27
CA ALA A 92 -6.61 11.68 1.47
C ALA A 92 -5.18 11.35 1.04
N LYS A 93 -4.40 12.36 0.65
CA LYS A 93 -2.98 12.20 0.32
C LYS A 93 -2.12 11.82 1.53
N VAL A 94 -2.42 12.37 2.71
CA VAL A 94 -1.74 11.94 3.94
C VAL A 94 -2.12 10.51 4.31
N GLY A 95 -3.38 10.10 4.12
CA GLY A 95 -3.81 8.72 4.35
C GLY A 95 -2.99 7.70 3.53
N THR A 96 -2.71 8.00 2.26
CA THR A 96 -1.84 7.14 1.42
C THR A 96 -0.38 7.12 1.88
N THR A 97 0.09 8.18 2.55
CA THR A 97 1.43 8.22 3.16
C THR A 97 1.51 7.29 4.37
N VAL A 98 0.44 7.18 5.16
CA VAL A 98 0.37 6.24 6.30
C VAL A 98 0.57 4.80 5.82
N SER A 99 0.00 4.42 4.66
CA SER A 99 0.22 3.08 4.08
C SER A 99 1.69 2.84 3.75
N ALA A 100 2.37 3.79 3.12
CA ALA A 100 3.80 3.68 2.83
C ALA A 100 4.63 3.56 4.13
N TYR A 101 4.24 4.27 5.19
CA TYR A 101 4.89 4.16 6.49
C TYR A 101 4.69 2.78 7.12
N ILE A 102 3.46 2.22 7.04
CA ILE A 102 3.17 0.86 7.47
C ILE A 102 4.03 -0.16 6.71
N PHE A 103 4.21 0.01 5.40
CA PHE A 103 5.08 -0.85 4.61
C PHE A 103 6.55 -0.70 5.01
N ALA A 104 7.02 0.51 5.30
CA ALA A 104 8.39 0.75 5.77
C ALA A 104 8.70 0.06 7.11
N LEU A 105 7.68 -0.17 7.96
CA LEU A 105 7.83 -0.95 9.19
C LEU A 105 8.22 -2.41 8.92
N SER A 106 7.92 -2.96 7.74
CA SER A 106 8.37 -4.31 7.36
C SER A 106 9.89 -4.38 7.24
N GLY A 107 10.53 -3.38 6.62
CA GLY A 107 11.99 -3.33 6.44
C GLY A 107 12.78 -3.09 7.74
N LEU A 108 12.14 -2.57 8.78
CA LEU A 108 12.72 -2.42 10.14
C LEU A 108 12.83 -3.77 10.89
N SER A 109 12.22 -4.83 10.36
CA SER A 109 12.11 -6.14 11.00
C SER A 109 13.37 -7.01 10.88
N LYS A 110 14.57 -6.42 11.01
CA LYS A 110 15.85 -7.15 11.06
C LYS A 110 16.29 -7.29 12.53
N GLY A 111 15.63 -8.18 13.29
CA GLY A 111 15.92 -8.40 14.71
C GLY A 111 15.11 -9.55 15.34
N ALA A 112 15.11 -9.67 16.67
CA ALA A 112 14.46 -10.77 17.43
C ALA A 112 12.91 -10.76 17.40
N PHE A 113 12.30 -9.71 16.87
CA PHE A 113 10.84 -9.59 16.72
C PHE A 113 10.52 -9.38 15.23
N SER A 114 10.00 -10.41 14.57
CA SER A 114 9.59 -10.31 13.17
C SER A 114 8.19 -9.71 13.09
N ILE A 115 8.08 -8.46 12.65
CA ILE A 115 6.81 -7.80 12.37
C ILE A 115 6.03 -8.61 11.32
N SER A 116 6.74 -9.16 10.33
CA SER A 116 6.16 -9.98 9.27
C SER A 116 5.56 -11.28 9.82
N ALA A 117 6.18 -11.91 10.82
CA ALA A 117 5.61 -13.09 11.49
C ALA A 117 4.31 -12.77 12.24
N LEU A 118 4.25 -11.64 12.94
CA LEU A 118 3.02 -11.18 13.61
C LEU A 118 1.89 -10.95 12.62
N PHE A 119 2.16 -10.26 11.51
CA PHE A 119 1.16 -9.98 10.48
C PHE A 119 0.78 -11.23 9.68
N SER A 120 1.70 -12.17 9.48
CA SER A 120 1.40 -13.50 8.93
C SER A 120 0.43 -14.27 9.82
N ALA A 121 0.63 -14.22 11.14
CA ALA A 121 -0.30 -14.82 12.10
C ALA A 121 -1.70 -14.16 12.04
N LEU A 122 -1.77 -12.84 11.84
CA LEU A 122 -3.04 -12.13 11.60
C LEU A 122 -3.75 -12.62 10.34
N SER A 123 -3.03 -12.89 9.24
CA SER A 123 -3.62 -13.49 8.05
C SER A 123 -4.16 -14.89 8.34
N PHE A 124 -3.41 -15.71 9.09
CA PHE A 124 -3.88 -17.04 9.49
C PHE A 124 -5.16 -16.98 10.33
N ILE A 125 -5.24 -16.07 11.31
CA ILE A 125 -6.46 -15.84 12.10
C ILE A 125 -7.62 -15.40 11.19
N GLY A 126 -7.37 -14.50 10.23
CA GLY A 126 -8.36 -14.08 9.26
C GLY A 126 -8.92 -15.24 8.44
N VAL A 127 -8.04 -16.14 7.96
CA VAL A 127 -8.45 -17.37 7.27
C VAL A 127 -9.29 -18.26 8.21
N LEU A 128 -8.82 -18.51 9.43
CA LEU A 128 -9.55 -19.33 10.41
C LEU A 128 -10.95 -18.79 10.68
N ILE A 129 -11.14 -17.48 10.77
CA ILE A 129 -12.46 -16.86 10.96
C ILE A 129 -13.40 -17.27 9.82
N ILE A 130 -12.96 -17.13 8.55
CA ILE A 130 -13.78 -17.47 7.38
C ILE A 130 -14.18 -18.94 7.38
N PHE A 131 -13.24 -19.84 7.72
CA PHE A 131 -13.48 -21.28 7.66
C PHE A 131 -14.24 -21.85 8.87
N THR A 132 -14.15 -21.22 10.03
CA THR A 132 -14.67 -21.78 11.29
C THR A 132 -15.98 -21.13 11.73
N THR A 133 -16.24 -19.89 11.32
CA THR A 133 -17.31 -19.06 11.89
C THR A 133 -18.32 -18.63 10.83
N SER A 134 -19.61 -18.83 11.11
CA SER A 134 -20.71 -18.31 10.28
C SER A 134 -21.19 -16.90 10.67
N ASN A 135 -20.53 -16.26 11.63
CA ASN A 135 -20.87 -14.92 12.10
C ASN A 135 -20.54 -13.87 11.04
N GLU A 136 -21.57 -13.21 10.49
CA GLU A 136 -21.42 -12.19 9.46
C GLU A 136 -20.47 -11.05 9.83
N LYS A 137 -20.45 -10.61 11.10
CA LYS A 137 -19.59 -9.48 11.51
C LYS A 137 -18.12 -9.84 11.42
N LEU A 138 -17.76 -11.04 11.88
CA LEU A 138 -16.39 -11.53 11.83
C LEU A 138 -15.96 -11.83 10.40
N ASN A 139 -16.86 -12.37 9.57
CA ASN A 139 -16.58 -12.61 8.17
C ASN A 139 -16.40 -11.34 7.33
N ARG A 140 -16.96 -10.19 7.76
CA ARG A 140 -16.71 -8.90 7.12
C ARG A 140 -15.32 -8.32 7.39
N ILE A 141 -14.76 -8.55 8.59
CA ILE A 141 -13.43 -8.05 8.95
C ILE A 141 -12.31 -9.02 8.58
N ALA A 142 -12.61 -10.31 8.43
CA ALA A 142 -11.61 -11.32 8.08
C ALA A 142 -10.85 -11.03 6.77
N PRO A 143 -11.50 -10.62 5.66
CA PRO A 143 -10.81 -10.12 4.46
C PRO A 143 -9.74 -9.05 4.74
N PHE A 144 -10.01 -8.14 5.67
CA PHE A 144 -9.06 -7.10 6.06
C PHE A 144 -7.84 -7.72 6.75
N LEU A 145 -8.04 -8.63 7.71
CA LEU A 145 -6.95 -9.32 8.43
C LEU A 145 -6.08 -10.17 7.49
N ILE A 146 -6.72 -10.92 6.58
CA ILE A 146 -6.04 -11.71 5.54
C ILE A 146 -5.21 -10.80 4.66
N GLY A 147 -5.84 -9.76 4.11
CA GLY A 147 -5.19 -8.83 3.21
C GLY A 147 -4.00 -8.14 3.88
N PHE A 148 -4.18 -7.68 5.11
CA PHE A 148 -3.13 -7.01 5.88
C PHE A 148 -1.92 -7.93 6.10
N GLY A 149 -2.12 -9.19 6.50
CA GLY A 149 -1.00 -10.12 6.66
C GLY A 149 -0.34 -10.56 5.36
N MET A 150 -1.13 -10.78 4.30
CA MET A 150 -0.60 -11.10 2.97
C MET A 150 0.30 -9.99 2.40
N LEU A 151 0.08 -8.72 2.77
CA LEU A 151 0.97 -7.63 2.39
C LEU A 151 2.38 -7.85 2.94
N PHE A 152 2.50 -8.14 4.23
CA PHE A 152 3.82 -8.35 4.84
C PHE A 152 4.48 -9.64 4.34
N ILE A 153 3.70 -10.71 4.11
CA ILE A 153 4.21 -11.94 3.47
C ILE A 153 4.77 -11.64 2.08
N GLY A 154 4.04 -10.86 1.27
CA GLY A 154 4.50 -10.47 -0.07
C GLY A 154 5.81 -9.67 -0.03
N LEU A 155 5.94 -8.74 0.92
CA LEU A 155 7.17 -7.97 1.15
C LEU A 155 8.34 -8.86 1.57
N GLU A 156 8.12 -9.79 2.50
CA GLU A 156 9.15 -10.74 2.94
C GLU A 156 9.58 -11.69 1.81
N VAL A 157 8.64 -12.17 0.99
CA VAL A 157 8.94 -12.98 -0.19
C VAL A 157 9.76 -12.18 -1.21
N MET A 158 9.43 -10.90 -1.42
CA MET A 158 10.24 -10.02 -2.29
C MET A 158 11.65 -9.83 -1.74
N GLU A 159 11.81 -9.53 -0.44
CA GLU A 159 13.11 -9.34 0.19
C GLU A 159 13.98 -10.60 0.14
N THR A 160 13.40 -11.76 0.44
CA THR A 160 14.09 -13.06 0.39
C THR A 160 14.45 -13.48 -1.04
N ALA A 161 13.57 -13.24 -2.01
CA ALA A 161 13.86 -13.49 -3.42
C ALA A 161 15.00 -12.60 -3.95
N ILE A 162 15.05 -11.34 -3.51
CA ILE A 162 16.16 -10.44 -3.84
C ILE A 162 17.43 -10.86 -3.08
N GLY A 163 17.35 -11.50 -1.92
CA GLY A 163 18.51 -12.15 -1.29
C GLY A 163 19.58 -11.20 -0.74
N GLY A 164 19.25 -9.93 -0.53
CA GLY A 164 20.16 -8.91 0.01
C GLY A 164 21.10 -8.28 -1.03
N ALA A 165 21.93 -7.33 -0.57
CA ALA A 165 22.72 -6.45 -1.44
C ALA A 165 23.71 -7.20 -2.34
N ASP A 166 24.32 -8.27 -1.83
CA ASP A 166 25.36 -9.06 -2.52
C ASP A 166 24.80 -10.12 -3.47
N SER A 167 23.46 -10.23 -3.59
CA SER A 167 22.88 -11.26 -4.43
C SER A 167 23.06 -10.97 -5.93
N PRO A 168 23.10 -12.00 -6.78
CA PRO A 168 23.17 -11.82 -8.23
C PRO A 168 22.00 -11.01 -8.81
N LEU A 169 20.79 -11.14 -8.22
CA LEU A 169 19.61 -10.37 -8.64
C LEU A 169 19.72 -8.91 -8.19
N SER A 170 20.19 -8.67 -6.97
CA SER A 170 20.39 -7.31 -6.45
C SER A 170 21.44 -6.56 -7.25
N ILE A 171 22.58 -7.20 -7.55
CA ILE A 171 23.63 -6.61 -8.38
C ILE A 171 23.11 -6.33 -9.79
N GLY A 172 22.37 -7.26 -10.40
CA GLY A 172 21.78 -7.05 -11.74
C GLY A 172 20.75 -5.92 -11.78
N LEU A 173 19.88 -5.82 -10.76
CA LEU A 173 18.92 -4.72 -10.64
C LEU A 173 19.63 -3.39 -10.33
N SER A 174 20.63 -3.39 -9.46
CA SER A 174 21.45 -2.22 -9.13
C SER A 174 22.19 -1.69 -10.37
N GLN A 175 22.63 -2.56 -11.28
CA GLN A 175 23.19 -2.16 -12.57
C GLN A 175 22.18 -1.48 -13.50
N ILE A 176 20.89 -1.82 -13.41
CA ILE A 176 19.82 -1.10 -14.11
C ILE A 176 19.63 0.27 -13.45
N PHE A 177 19.60 0.33 -12.11
CA PHE A 177 19.58 1.57 -11.32
C PHE A 177 20.95 2.28 -11.25
N LYS A 178 21.81 2.12 -12.26
CA LYS A 178 23.15 2.73 -12.32
C LYS A 178 23.13 4.22 -11.99
N TYR A 179 24.29 4.72 -11.57
CA TYR A 179 24.56 6.12 -11.21
C TYR A 179 23.94 7.13 -12.19
N GLU A 180 23.95 6.84 -13.51
CA GLU A 180 23.35 7.71 -14.53
C GLU A 180 21.82 7.86 -14.43
N ILE A 181 21.09 6.81 -14.06
CA ILE A 181 19.63 6.88 -13.87
C ILE A 181 19.31 7.57 -12.54
N MET A 182 20.04 7.24 -11.47
CA MET A 182 19.79 7.81 -10.14
C MET A 182 20.13 9.30 -10.05
N GLN A 183 21.11 9.79 -10.83
CA GLN A 183 21.46 11.21 -10.86
C GLN A 183 20.58 12.07 -11.78
N ASN A 184 19.74 11.46 -12.63
CA ASN A 184 18.89 12.21 -13.55
C ASN A 184 17.43 12.22 -13.06
N PRO A 185 16.97 13.34 -12.45
CA PRO A 185 15.62 13.43 -11.90
C PRO A 185 14.51 13.17 -12.92
N PHE A 186 14.73 13.53 -14.19
CA PHE A 186 13.75 13.31 -15.25
C PHE A 186 13.58 11.82 -15.58
N LEU A 187 14.67 11.06 -15.61
CA LEU A 187 14.62 9.61 -15.83
C LEU A 187 13.92 8.89 -14.68
N LEU A 188 14.20 9.29 -13.43
CA LEU A 188 13.51 8.76 -12.26
C LEU A 188 12.00 9.03 -12.30
N VAL A 189 11.59 10.23 -12.72
CA VAL A 189 10.18 10.57 -12.91
C VAL A 189 9.53 9.68 -13.98
N ILE A 190 10.17 9.52 -15.14
CA ILE A 190 9.64 8.69 -16.24
C ILE A 190 9.52 7.22 -15.78
N LEU A 191 10.54 6.70 -15.09
CA LEU A 191 10.53 5.34 -14.55
C LEU A 191 9.39 5.15 -13.55
N GLY A 192 9.21 6.09 -12.62
CA GLY A 192 8.12 6.08 -11.65
C GLY A 192 6.74 6.14 -12.31
N ILE A 193 6.58 6.96 -13.36
CA ILE A 193 5.35 7.04 -14.15
C ILE A 193 5.05 5.71 -14.82
N LEU A 194 6.03 5.12 -15.52
CA LEU A 194 5.85 3.85 -16.22
C LEU A 194 5.50 2.73 -15.23
N PHE A 195 6.24 2.64 -14.13
CA PHE A 195 6.02 1.64 -13.10
C PHE A 195 4.63 1.77 -12.45
N THR A 196 4.23 2.99 -12.10
CA THR A 196 2.90 3.26 -11.54
C THR A 196 1.79 3.02 -12.56
N ALA A 197 2.03 3.32 -13.84
CA ALA A 197 1.06 3.08 -14.91
C ALA A 197 0.82 1.58 -15.17
N ILE A 198 1.87 0.76 -15.07
CA ILE A 198 1.76 -0.71 -15.20
C ILE A 198 1.00 -1.30 -14.01
N ILE A 199 1.37 -0.91 -12.79
CA ILE A 199 0.77 -1.47 -11.56
C ILE A 199 -0.62 -0.87 -11.28
N GLN A 200 -0.92 0.31 -11.83
CA GLN A 200 -2.14 1.10 -11.61
C GLN A 200 -2.47 1.41 -10.14
N SER A 201 -1.52 1.18 -9.23
CA SER A 201 -1.65 1.45 -7.80
C SER A 201 -0.38 2.09 -7.28
N SER A 202 -0.51 3.34 -6.80
CA SER A 202 0.61 4.10 -6.23
C SER A 202 1.12 3.49 -4.93
N SER A 203 0.23 2.98 -4.08
CA SER A 203 0.63 2.29 -2.83
C SER A 203 1.37 0.99 -3.13
N ALA A 204 0.93 0.27 -4.18
CA ALA A 204 1.60 -0.95 -4.61
C ALA A 204 3.01 -0.64 -5.13
N ALA A 205 3.13 0.40 -5.96
CA ALA A 205 4.41 0.88 -6.46
C ALA A 205 5.36 1.24 -5.30
N SER A 206 4.91 2.05 -4.34
CA SER A 206 5.69 2.41 -3.16
C SER A 206 6.13 1.19 -2.34
N GLY A 207 5.27 0.18 -2.18
CA GLY A 207 5.62 -1.05 -1.47
C GLY A 207 6.76 -1.83 -2.14
N VAL A 208 6.75 -1.94 -3.47
CA VAL A 208 7.85 -2.58 -4.21
C VAL A 208 9.15 -1.77 -4.09
N PHE A 209 9.08 -0.45 -4.18
CA PHE A 209 10.26 0.41 -3.95
C PHE A 209 10.82 0.26 -2.54
N ILE A 210 9.96 0.14 -1.52
CA ILE A 210 10.39 -0.12 -0.13
C ILE A 210 11.10 -1.48 -0.04
N ALA A 211 10.60 -2.53 -0.71
CA ALA A 211 11.28 -3.82 -0.75
C ALA A 211 12.66 -3.75 -1.45
N PHE A 212 12.79 -2.95 -2.52
CA PHE A 212 14.08 -2.71 -3.19
C PHE A 212 15.08 -1.96 -2.29
N LEU A 213 14.61 -1.00 -1.48
CA LEU A 213 15.43 -0.33 -0.48
C LEU A 213 15.83 -1.28 0.65
N ALA A 214 14.89 -2.06 1.19
CA ALA A 214 15.14 -2.99 2.29
C ALA A 214 16.12 -4.13 1.94
N SER A 215 16.13 -4.52 0.67
CA SER A 215 17.05 -5.52 0.11
C SER A 215 18.41 -4.96 -0.34
N GLY A 216 18.58 -3.64 -0.37
CA GLY A 216 19.84 -2.99 -0.74
C GLY A 216 20.07 -2.84 -2.26
N VAL A 217 19.05 -3.09 -3.08
CA VAL A 217 19.10 -2.82 -4.54
C VAL A 217 19.31 -1.33 -4.81
N ILE A 218 18.67 -0.49 -3.99
CA ILE A 218 18.81 0.96 -4.00
C ILE A 218 19.53 1.32 -2.70
N THR A 219 20.80 1.74 -2.80
CA THR A 219 21.69 1.83 -1.63
C THR A 219 22.07 3.25 -1.20
N ASN A 220 21.76 4.31 -1.97
CA ASN A 220 21.88 5.71 -1.53
C ASN A 220 21.06 6.64 -2.44
N ILE A 221 20.34 7.59 -1.86
CA ILE A 221 19.77 8.76 -2.58
C ILE A 221 20.61 9.99 -2.21
N ASP A 222 21.94 9.84 -2.25
CA ASP A 222 22.90 10.93 -2.07
C ASP A 222 23.44 11.39 -3.43
#